data_AF-A0A2A8AYX6-F1
#
_entry.id   AF-A0A2A8AYX6-F1
#
_cell.length_a   1.000
_cell.length_b   1.000
_cell.length_c   1.000
_cell.angle_alpha   90.00
_cell.angle_beta   90.00
_cell.angle_gamma   90.00
#
_symmetry.space_group_name_H-M   'P 1'
#
loop_
_entity.id
_entity.type
_entity.pdbx_description
1 polymer ?
#
loop_
_entity_poly.entity_id
_entity_poly.type
_entity_poly.pdbx_seq_one_letter_code
_entity_poly.pdbx_strand_id
1 'polypeptide(L)'
;MPAGRKALSAAITRHVESTLHVTSSAPMGPKDSSTAVTDDAGRVYGVNELFVADASLFPDVPSVATNAVVIMAAEYIATRLKASATN
;
A
#
# COMPACT_ATOMS: atom_id res chain seq x y z
N MET A 1 3.48 15.08 38.03
CA MET A 1 2.27 15.86 37.65
C MET A 1 1.49 15.03 36.64
N PRO A 2 0.32 14.43 36.95
CA PRO A 2 -0.38 13.71 35.90
C PRO A 2 -1.05 14.73 34.98
N ALA A 3 -0.47 14.90 33.80
CA ALA A 3 -1.04 15.71 32.74
C ALA A 3 -2.34 15.03 32.29
N GLY A 4 -3.50 15.67 32.54
CA GLY A 4 -4.80 15.13 32.15
C GLY A 4 -4.96 14.93 30.64
N ARG A 5 -6.06 14.30 30.19
CA ARG A 5 -6.32 13.96 28.76
C ARG A 5 -5.99 15.10 27.79
N LYS A 6 -6.36 16.35 28.13
CA LYS A 6 -6.05 17.54 27.32
C LYS A 6 -4.56 17.76 27.12
N ALA A 7 -3.75 17.59 28.17
CA ALA A 7 -2.31 17.74 28.09
C ALA A 7 -1.66 16.59 27.30
N LEU A 8 -2.17 15.36 27.44
CA LEU A 8 -1.74 14.22 26.61
C LEU A 8 -2.04 14.45 25.12
N SER A 9 -3.26 14.88 24.77
CA SER A 9 -3.62 15.20 23.38
C SER A 9 -2.74 16.30 22.79
N ALA A 10 -2.48 17.37 23.55
CA ALA A 10 -1.59 18.45 23.10
C ALA A 10 -0.15 17.97 22.88
N ALA A 11 0.34 17.02 23.70
CA ALA A 11 1.65 16.42 23.52
C ALA A 11 1.71 15.54 22.26
N ILE A 12 0.68 14.73 21.99
CA ILE A 12 0.60 13.91 20.77
C ILE A 12 0.62 14.82 19.53
N THR A 13 -0.25 15.82 19.45
CA THR A 13 -0.31 16.72 18.29
C THR A 13 1.01 17.45 18.04
N ARG A 14 1.77 17.77 19.10
CA ARG A 14 3.05 18.48 18.98
C ARG A 14 4.20 17.59 18.48
N HIS A 15 4.16 16.29 18.72
CA HIS A 15 5.29 15.39 18.48
C HIS A 15 4.97 14.22 17.54
N VAL A 16 3.76 14.15 16.99
CA VAL A 16 3.39 13.12 16.02
C VAL A 16 4.19 13.32 14.73
N GLU A 17 4.84 12.27 14.26
CA GLU A 17 5.63 12.24 13.04
C GLU A 17 5.31 10.97 12.24
N SER A 18 5.60 11.01 10.95
CA SER A 18 5.46 9.83 10.09
C SER A 18 6.59 8.85 10.34
N THR A 19 6.28 7.55 10.41
CA THR A 19 7.28 6.48 10.40
C THR A 19 7.74 6.11 8.99
N LEU A 20 7.38 6.91 7.98
CA LEU A 20 7.71 6.71 6.56
C LEU A 20 7.14 5.42 5.93
N HIS A 21 6.03 4.90 6.47
CA HIS A 21 5.27 3.79 5.89
C HIS A 21 4.16 4.29 4.95
N VAL A 22 4.52 5.08 3.94
CA VAL A 22 3.56 5.62 2.97
C VAL A 22 3.12 4.51 2.01
N THR A 23 1.81 4.29 1.89
CA THR A 23 1.21 3.18 1.14
C THR A 23 -0.15 3.58 0.55
N SER A 24 -0.77 2.71 -0.24
CA SER A 24 -2.20 2.77 -0.60
C SER A 24 -2.67 3.88 -1.52
N SER A 25 -1.76 4.55 -2.24
CA SER A 25 -2.13 5.57 -3.23
C SER A 25 -2.64 5.01 -4.57
N ALA A 26 -2.45 3.70 -4.84
CA ALA A 26 -2.95 3.01 -6.03
C ALA A 26 -3.46 1.60 -5.65
N PRO A 27 -4.50 1.50 -4.80
CA PRO A 27 -4.84 0.27 -4.13
C PRO A 27 -5.33 -0.80 -5.11
N MET A 28 -4.91 -2.05 -4.89
CA MET A 28 -5.49 -3.21 -5.57
C MET A 28 -6.90 -3.49 -5.05
N GLY A 29 -7.74 -4.07 -5.90
CA GLY A 29 -9.06 -4.55 -5.48
C GLY A 29 -9.93 -5.05 -6.63
N PRO A 30 -11.18 -5.44 -6.32
CA PRO A 30 -12.16 -5.83 -7.32
C PRO A 30 -12.39 -4.73 -8.36
N LYS A 31 -12.65 -5.10 -9.62
CA LYS A 31 -12.85 -4.16 -10.73
C LYS A 31 -14.05 -3.22 -10.53
N ASP A 32 -15.03 -3.64 -9.75
CA ASP A 32 -16.22 -2.87 -9.39
C ASP A 32 -16.03 -2.01 -8.13
N SER A 33 -14.87 -2.09 -7.47
CA SER A 33 -14.53 -1.22 -6.35
C SER A 33 -14.32 0.21 -6.82
N SER A 34 -15.00 1.15 -6.17
CA SER A 34 -14.88 2.59 -6.46
C SER A 34 -13.48 3.18 -6.20
N THR A 35 -12.63 2.49 -5.45
CA THR A 35 -11.29 2.97 -5.08
C THR A 35 -10.15 2.19 -5.74
N ALA A 36 -10.42 1.02 -6.33
CA ALA A 36 -9.37 0.16 -6.86
C ALA A 36 -8.75 0.74 -8.12
N VAL A 37 -7.42 0.77 -8.16
CA VAL A 37 -6.63 1.21 -9.31
C VAL A 37 -6.07 0.00 -10.07
N THR A 38 -5.78 -1.09 -9.36
CA THR A 38 -5.24 -2.31 -9.96
C THR A 38 -6.03 -3.57 -9.58
N ASP A 39 -5.81 -4.66 -10.32
CA ASP A 39 -6.16 -6.00 -9.84
C ASP A 39 -5.12 -6.55 -8.85
N ASP A 40 -5.32 -7.80 -8.40
CA ASP A 40 -4.43 -8.52 -7.47
C ASP A 40 -3.10 -8.96 -8.10
N ALA A 41 -2.96 -8.85 -9.41
CA ALA A 41 -1.72 -9.05 -10.15
C ALA A 41 -0.97 -7.72 -10.43
N GLY A 42 -1.47 -6.60 -9.91
CA GLY A 42 -0.89 -5.29 -10.07
C GLY A 42 -1.17 -4.63 -11.42
N ARG A 43 -2.07 -5.18 -12.26
CA ARG A 43 -2.43 -4.59 -13.56
C ARG A 43 -3.29 -3.35 -13.36
N VAL A 44 -2.91 -2.24 -13.99
CA VAL A 44 -3.68 -1.01 -13.91
C VAL A 44 -4.96 -1.13 -14.73
N TYR A 45 -6.11 -0.86 -14.10
CA TYR A 45 -7.38 -0.90 -14.81
C TYR A 45 -7.45 0.18 -15.89
N GLY A 46 -7.91 -0.19 -17.09
CA GLY A 46 -8.10 0.72 -18.22
C GLY A 46 -6.83 1.10 -18.97
N VAL A 47 -5.66 0.57 -18.58
CA VAL A 47 -4.39 0.79 -19.27
C VAL A 47 -3.75 -0.56 -19.59
N ASN A 48 -3.32 -0.74 -20.84
CA ASN A 48 -2.66 -1.97 -21.26
C ASN A 48 -1.18 -1.95 -20.87
N GLU A 49 -0.62 -3.12 -20.54
CA GLU A 49 0.82 -3.32 -20.27
C GLU A 49 1.41 -2.40 -19.19
N LEU A 50 0.60 -1.93 -18.24
CA LEU A 50 1.04 -1.11 -17.10
C LEU A 50 0.75 -1.80 -15.77
N PHE A 51 1.76 -1.84 -14.91
CA PHE A 51 1.72 -2.55 -13.63
C PHE A 51 2.28 -1.71 -12.49
N VAL A 52 1.73 -1.91 -11.29
CA VAL A 52 2.23 -1.35 -10.02
C VAL A 52 2.76 -2.50 -9.18
N ALA A 53 3.98 -2.37 -8.66
CA ALA A 53 4.64 -3.41 -7.85
C ALA A 53 5.39 -2.81 -6.64
N ASP A 54 4.79 -1.80 -6.01
CA ASP A 54 5.33 -1.14 -4.81
C ASP A 54 4.24 -1.00 -3.73
N ALA A 55 4.54 -0.23 -2.67
CA ALA A 55 3.66 -0.07 -1.52
C ALA A 55 2.35 0.69 -1.83
N SER A 56 2.27 1.41 -2.96
CA SER A 56 1.04 2.09 -3.38
C SER A 56 -0.09 1.11 -3.68
N LEU A 57 0.24 -0.13 -4.06
CA LEU A 57 -0.67 -1.23 -4.35
C LEU A 57 -1.51 -1.65 -3.13
N PHE A 58 -1.01 -1.49 -1.91
CA PHE A 58 -1.67 -2.05 -0.74
C PHE A 58 -3.05 -1.40 -0.52
N PRO A 59 -4.13 -2.16 -0.31
CA PRO A 59 -5.46 -1.57 -0.06
C PRO A 59 -5.52 -0.73 1.21
N ASP A 60 -4.69 -1.07 2.21
CA ASP A 60 -4.53 -0.36 3.47
C ASP A 60 -3.11 -0.59 4.02
N VAL A 61 -2.68 0.22 4.99
CA VAL A 61 -1.36 0.16 5.59
C VAL A 61 -1.15 -1.14 6.39
N PRO A 62 -0.05 -1.88 6.17
CA PRO A 62 0.26 -3.06 6.98
C PRO A 62 0.58 -2.67 8.43
N SER A 63 0.26 -3.54 9.39
CA SER A 63 0.61 -3.36 10.82
C SER A 63 2.10 -3.61 11.15
N VAL A 64 2.96 -3.67 10.13
CA VAL A 64 4.39 -3.98 10.23
C VAL A 64 5.19 -3.05 9.32
N ALA A 65 6.51 -3.02 9.48
CA ALA A 65 7.39 -2.27 8.59
C ALA A 65 7.20 -2.70 7.13
N THR A 66 7.05 -1.72 6.24
CA THR A 66 6.57 -1.96 4.86
C THR A 66 7.58 -2.67 3.97
N ASN A 67 8.88 -2.55 4.25
CA ASN A 67 9.95 -3.05 3.36
C ASN A 67 9.77 -4.54 2.98
N ALA A 68 9.66 -5.43 3.98
CA ALA A 68 9.52 -6.86 3.71
C ALA A 68 8.23 -7.19 2.94
N VAL A 69 7.14 -6.46 3.22
CA VAL A 69 5.85 -6.65 2.54
C VAL A 69 5.93 -6.20 1.08
N VAL A 70 6.62 -5.10 0.81
CA VAL A 70 6.84 -4.58 -0.56
C VAL A 70 7.68 -5.55 -1.38
N ILE A 71 8.80 -6.06 -0.82
CA ILE A 71 9.62 -7.06 -1.50
C ILE A 71 8.78 -8.29 -1.86
N MET A 72 8.01 -8.81 -0.90
CA MET A 72 7.14 -9.97 -1.13
C MET A 72 6.10 -9.72 -2.24
N ALA A 73 5.42 -8.57 -2.21
CA ALA A 73 4.42 -8.22 -3.20
C ALA A 73 5.04 -8.04 -4.60
N ALA A 74 6.20 -7.39 -4.69
CA ALA A 74 6.93 -7.22 -5.95
C ALA A 74 7.33 -8.57 -6.56
N GLU A 75 7.83 -9.52 -5.76
CA GLU A 75 8.18 -10.87 -6.22
C GLU A 75 6.94 -11.67 -6.71
N TYR A 76 5.82 -11.52 -5.99
CA TYR A 76 4.55 -12.14 -6.37
C TYR A 76 4.05 -11.65 -7.73
N ILE A 77 4.15 -10.34 -7.99
CA ILE A 77 3.75 -9.71 -9.25
C ILE A 77 4.72 -10.08 -10.37
N ALA A 78 6.04 -10.01 -10.11
CA ALA A 78 7.06 -10.41 -11.08
C ALA A 78 6.88 -11.86 -11.55
N THR A 79 6.47 -12.77 -10.66
CA THR A 79 6.18 -14.17 -11.01
C THR A 79 5.01 -14.27 -11.99
N ARG A 80 3.94 -13.50 -11.80
CA ARG A 80 2.77 -13.47 -12.69
C ARG A 80 3.05 -12.81 -14.03
N LEU A 81 3.85 -11.74 -14.03
CA LEU A 81 4.33 -11.09 -15.24
C LEU A 81 5.09 -12.07 -16.13
N LYS A 82 6.05 -12.82 -15.55
CA LYS A 82 6.79 -13.86 -16.27
C LYS A 82 5.87 -14.95 -16.84
N ALA A 83 4.89 -15.41 -16.05
CA ALA A 83 3.93 -16.42 -16.50
C ALA A 83 3.05 -15.94 -17.66
N SER A 84 2.70 -14.66 -17.70
CA SER A 84 1.86 -14.09 -18.78
C SER A 84 2.62 -13.75 -20.06
N ALA A 85 3.94 -13.56 -20.00
CA ALA A 85 4.80 -13.33 -21.16
C ALA A 85 5.18 -14.61 -21.95
N THR A 86 4.77 -15.79 -21.49
CA THR A 86 5.13 -17.09 -22.10
C THR A 86 4.01 -17.68 -22.97
N ASN A 87 2.98 -16.89 -23.29
CA ASN A 87 1.88 -17.22 -24.20
C ASN A 87 1.90 -16.29 -25.41
#